data_AF-A0A368EWR3-F1
#
_entry.id   AF-A0A368EWR3-F1
#
_cell.length_a   1.000
_cell.length_b   1.000
_cell.length_c   1.000
_cell.angle_alpha   90.00
_cell.angle_beta   90.00
_cell.angle_gamma   90.00
#
_symmetry.space_group_name_H-M   'P 1'
#
loop_
_entity.id
_entity.type
_entity.pdbx_description
1 polymer ?
#
loop_
_entity_poly.entity_id
_entity_poly.type
_entity_poly.pdbx_seq_one_letter_code
_entity_poly.pdbx_strand_id
1 'polypeptide(L)'
;MFFSSAVRYRTTNIVTHFAKMAWHDNVRLGCGITKCSKFFFVVCRYGPGGNIVDNFFYTQGTTCTGCPAGTTCDAATGLCGV
;
A
#
# COMPACT_ATOMS: atom_id res chain seq x y z
N MET A 1 1.39 -7.09 -9.16
CA MET A 1 1.08 -7.51 -7.79
C MET A 1 2.05 -8.62 -7.45
N PHE A 2 2.99 -8.38 -6.53
CA PHE A 2 3.96 -9.39 -6.11
C PHE A 2 3.28 -10.38 -5.17
N PHE A 3 3.20 -11.65 -5.61
CA PHE A 3 2.68 -12.75 -4.81
C PHE A 3 3.84 -13.69 -4.50
N SER A 4 4.56 -13.43 -3.40
CA SER A 4 5.58 -14.37 -2.94
C SER A 4 4.92 -15.60 -2.29
N SER A 5 5.61 -16.73 -2.28
CA SER A 5 5.19 -17.93 -1.54
C SER A 5 4.94 -17.60 -0.06
N ALA A 6 5.81 -16.81 0.56
CA ALA A 6 5.68 -16.35 1.94
C ALA A 6 4.37 -15.58 2.19
N VAL A 7 3.93 -14.74 1.25
CA VAL A 7 2.63 -14.05 1.35
C VAL A 7 1.46 -15.00 1.10
N ARG A 8 1.61 -15.96 0.18
CA ARG A 8 0.54 -16.90 -0.21
C ARG A 8 0.22 -17.93 0.88
N TYR A 9 1.23 -18.43 1.59
CA TYR A 9 1.10 -19.51 2.56
C TYR A 9 0.94 -19.04 4.00
N ARG A 10 0.85 -17.73 4.26
CA ARG A 10 0.68 -17.20 5.62
C ARG A 10 -0.74 -17.43 6.14
N THR A 11 -0.87 -18.13 7.26
CA THR A 11 -2.17 -18.50 7.87
C THR A 11 -2.51 -17.71 9.14
N THR A 12 -1.53 -17.03 9.75
CA THR A 12 -1.72 -16.26 11.00
C THR A 12 -1.18 -14.83 10.85
N ASN A 13 -1.73 -13.90 11.65
CA ASN A 13 -1.31 -12.48 11.69
C ASN A 13 -1.28 -11.84 10.29
N ILE A 14 -2.32 -12.09 9.49
CA ILE A 14 -2.42 -11.64 8.10
C ILE A 14 -2.67 -10.13 8.08
N VAL A 15 -1.63 -9.36 7.74
CA VAL A 15 -1.68 -7.90 7.62
C VAL A 15 -1.51 -7.42 6.18
N THR A 16 -1.61 -8.32 5.20
CA THR A 16 -1.26 -8.09 3.80
C THR A 16 -2.13 -7.03 3.13
N HIS A 17 -3.40 -6.87 3.51
CA HIS A 17 -4.24 -5.80 2.99
C HIS A 17 -3.82 -4.43 3.56
N PHE A 18 -3.65 -4.33 4.87
CA PHE A 18 -3.21 -3.11 5.54
C PHE A 18 -1.83 -2.66 5.06
N ALA A 19 -0.83 -3.56 5.10
CA ALA A 19 0.52 -3.27 4.66
C ALA A 19 0.56 -2.81 3.19
N LYS A 20 -0.31 -3.38 2.34
CA LYS A 20 -0.44 -2.96 0.95
C LYS A 20 -1.01 -1.56 0.81
N MET A 21 -1.98 -1.16 1.64
CA MET A 21 -2.55 0.20 1.62
C MET A 21 -1.53 1.23 2.14
N ALA A 22 -0.83 0.90 3.22
CA ALA A 22 0.12 1.79 3.89
C ALA A 22 1.52 1.80 3.25
N TRP A 23 1.71 1.15 2.11
CA TRP A 23 3.03 1.05 1.48
C TRP A 23 3.47 2.42 0.93
N HIS A 24 4.63 2.90 1.37
CA HIS A 24 5.06 4.30 1.28
C HIS A 24 5.25 4.83 -0.15
N ASP A 25 5.59 3.97 -1.09
CA ASP A 25 5.82 4.35 -2.49
C ASP A 25 4.57 4.17 -3.37
N ASN A 26 3.42 3.81 -2.80
CA ASN A 26 2.18 3.72 -3.57
C ASN A 26 1.74 5.12 -4.00
N VAL A 27 1.84 5.41 -5.29
CA VAL A 27 1.39 6.68 -5.89
C VAL A 27 0.23 6.48 -6.86
N ARG A 28 -0.21 5.22 -7.07
CA ARG A 28 -1.32 4.87 -7.97
C ARG A 28 -2.25 3.88 -7.28
N LEU A 29 -3.55 4.18 -7.35
CA LEU A 29 -4.63 3.33 -6.89
C LEU A 29 -5.66 3.17 -8.00
N GLY A 30 -6.08 1.93 -8.28
CA GLY A 30 -7.21 1.64 -9.14
C GLY A 30 -8.08 0.55 -8.52
N CYS A 31 -9.38 0.81 -8.36
CA CYS A 31 -10.32 -0.13 -7.78
C CYS A 31 -11.44 -0.47 -8.76
N GLY A 32 -11.86 -1.72 -8.75
CA GLY A 32 -13.04 -2.21 -9.46
C GLY A 32 -14.04 -2.79 -8.47
N ILE A 33 -15.32 -2.52 -8.69
CA ILE A 33 -16.43 -3.01 -7.87
C ILE A 33 -17.41 -3.70 -8.80
N THR A 34 -17.79 -4.94 -8.48
CA THR A 34 -18.85 -5.66 -9.20
C THR A 34 -19.85 -6.26 -8.24
N LYS A 35 -21.13 -6.26 -8.60
CA LYS A 35 -22.19 -6.90 -7.83
C LYS A 35 -22.32 -8.36 -8.29
N CYS A 36 -21.91 -9.29 -7.45
CA CYS A 36 -22.20 -10.71 -7.61
C CYS A 36 -23.59 -11.03 -7.02
N SER A 37 -24.07 -12.27 -7.21
CA SER A 37 -25.44 -12.65 -6.79
C SER A 37 -25.76 -12.38 -5.32
N LYS A 38 -24.78 -12.49 -4.42
CA LYS A 38 -24.99 -12.35 -2.96
C LYS A 38 -24.08 -11.31 -2.29
N PHE A 39 -23.13 -10.73 -3.01
CA PHE A 39 -22.11 -9.86 -2.42
C PHE A 39 -21.53 -8.90 -3.46
N PHE A 40 -20.91 -7.82 -2.99
CA PHE A 40 -20.07 -6.97 -3.83
C PHE A 40 -18.64 -7.47 -3.78
N PHE A 41 -18.05 -7.69 -4.95
CA PHE A 41 -16.64 -8.03 -5.07
C PHE A 41 -15.84 -6.78 -5.41
N VAL A 42 -14.94 -6.41 -4.50
CA VAL A 42 -14.11 -5.22 -4.60
C VAL A 42 -12.66 -5.64 -4.73
N VAL A 43 -11.98 -5.13 -5.76
CA VAL A 43 -10.56 -5.37 -5.98
C VAL A 43 -9.86 -4.05 -6.19
N CYS A 44 -8.87 -3.75 -5.36
CA CYS A 44 -7.99 -2.60 -5.51
C CYS A 44 -6.57 -3.04 -5.89
N ARG A 45 -5.97 -2.33 -6.83
CA ARG A 45 -4.57 -2.46 -7.23
C ARG A 45 -3.83 -1.19 -6.84
N TYR A 46 -2.66 -1.39 -6.25
CA TYR A 46 -1.73 -0.33 -5.84
C TYR A 46 -0.41 -0.49 -6.59
N GLY A 47 0.28 0.61 -6.87
CA GLY A 47 1.64 0.57 -7.39
C GLY A 47 2.43 1.86 -7.19
N PRO A 48 3.76 1.82 -7.33
CA PRO A 48 4.59 0.65 -7.66
C PRO A 48 4.72 -0.45 -6.57
N GLY A 49 4.81 -0.14 -5.28
CA GLY A 49 5.25 -1.12 -4.28
C GLY A 49 4.16 -1.97 -3.65
N GLY A 50 4.55 -2.76 -2.63
CA GLY A 50 3.65 -3.50 -1.74
C GLY A 50 4.03 -4.94 -1.42
N ASN A 51 3.82 -5.33 -0.16
CA ASN A 51 3.90 -6.69 0.39
C ASN A 51 5.19 -7.44 0.08
N ILE A 52 6.32 -6.73 0.05
CA ILE A 52 7.64 -7.34 0.00
C ILE A 52 7.97 -7.82 1.41
N VAL A 53 8.21 -9.12 1.56
CA VAL A 53 8.57 -9.73 2.84
C VAL A 53 9.97 -9.25 3.23
N ASP A 54 10.20 -9.11 4.55
CA ASP A 54 11.43 -8.59 5.15
C ASP A 54 11.75 -7.12 4.83
N ASN A 55 10.82 -6.39 4.21
CA ASN A 55 10.91 -4.95 4.01
C ASN A 55 9.91 -4.20 4.89
N PHE A 56 10.30 -2.98 5.29
CA PHE A 56 9.39 -2.03 5.90
C PHE A 56 8.47 -1.43 4.85
N PHE A 57 7.16 -1.37 5.15
CA PHE A 57 6.19 -0.73 4.26
C PHE A 57 6.18 0.80 4.38
N TYR A 58 6.83 1.37 5.40
CA TYR A 58 7.23 2.78 5.45
C TYR A 58 8.45 2.95 6.37
N THR A 59 9.22 4.02 6.16
CA THR A 59 10.34 4.39 7.04
C THR A 59 9.82 5.21 8.21
N GLN A 60 10.19 4.82 9.43
CA GLN A 60 9.87 5.59 10.64
C GLN A 60 10.70 6.88 10.69
N GLY A 61 10.06 8.01 10.99
CA GLY A 61 10.72 9.30 11.11
C GLY A 61 9.73 10.42 11.43
N THR A 62 10.25 11.64 11.54
CA THR A 62 9.41 12.84 11.66
C THR A 62 8.65 13.07 10.35
N THR A 63 7.41 13.53 10.44
CA THR A 63 6.59 13.86 9.26
C THR A 63 7.34 14.80 8.33
N CYS A 64 7.23 14.59 7.01
CA CYS A 64 7.87 15.38 5.96
C CYS A 64 9.41 15.32 5.86
N THR A 65 10.12 14.54 6.68
CA THR A 65 11.61 14.49 6.60
C THR A 65 12.16 13.48 5.59
N GLY A 66 11.29 12.71 4.93
CA GLY A 66 11.67 11.61 4.03
C GLY A 66 10.98 11.66 2.66
N CYS A 67 10.49 12.82 2.22
CA CYS A 67 9.84 12.90 0.91
C CYS A 67 10.85 12.66 -0.22
N PRO A 68 10.51 11.82 -1.23
CA PRO A 68 11.40 11.54 -2.35
C PRO A 68 11.64 12.79 -3.21
N ALA A 69 12.76 12.81 -3.92
CA ALA A 69 13.13 13.93 -4.79
C ALA A 69 12.03 14.21 -5.83
N GLY A 70 11.70 15.49 -6.02
CA GLY A 70 10.63 15.92 -6.92
C GLY A 70 9.22 15.87 -6.33
N THR A 71 9.09 15.59 -5.02
CA THR A 71 7.82 15.71 -4.29
C THR A 71 7.92 16.77 -3.20
N THR A 72 6.77 17.36 -2.86
CA THR A 72 6.61 18.33 -1.78
C THR A 72 5.77 17.69 -0.68
N CYS A 73 6.08 17.99 0.59
CA CYS A 73 5.23 17.56 1.69
C CYS A 73 4.02 18.49 1.83
N ASP A 74 2.84 17.92 1.92
CA ASP A 74 1.67 18.62 2.43
C ASP A 74 1.70 18.60 3.97
N ALA A 75 1.94 19.76 4.58
CA ALA A 75 2.03 19.89 6.03
C ALA A 75 0.71 19.60 6.76
N ALA A 76 -0.44 19.69 6.09
CA ALA A 76 -1.73 19.41 6.70
C ALA A 76 -2.01 17.89 6.79
N THR A 77 -1.57 17.12 5.79
CA THR A 77 -1.81 15.67 5.73
C THR A 77 -0.60 14.82 6.09
N GLY A 78 0.61 15.40 6.05
CA GLY A 78 1.87 14.69 6.25
C GLY A 78 2.26 13.78 5.08
N LEU A 79 1.62 13.94 3.91
CA LEU A 79 1.84 13.12 2.72
C LEU A 79 2.77 13.83 1.72
N CYS A 80 3.57 13.05 1.01
CA CYS A 80 4.43 13.53 -0.07
C CYS A 80 3.66 13.42 -1.40
N GLY A 81 3.54 14.53 -2.12
CA GLY A 81 2.87 14.61 -3.42
C GLY A 81 3.66 15.47 -4.41
N VAL A 82 3.33 15.39 -5.69
CA VAL A 82 3.87 16.31 -6.72
C VAL A 82 3.10 17.63 -6.71
#